data_AF-A0A960A4C4-F1
#
_entry.id   AF-A0A960A4C4-F1
#
_cell.length_a   1.000
_cell.length_b   1.000
_cell.length_c   1.000
_cell.angle_alpha   90.00
_cell.angle_beta   90.00
_cell.angle_gamma   90.00
#
_symmetry.space_group_name_H-M   'P 1'
#
loop_
_entity.id
_entity.type
_entity.pdbx_description
1 polymer ?
#
loop_
_entity_poly.entity_id
_entity_poly.type
_entity_poly.pdbx_seq_one_letter_code
_entity_poly.pdbx_strand_id
1 'polypeptide(L)'
;MTTQLVLAALGGIAAIVLLIVWLKVHPFLSLMAGAGVMAIAAGVPYTDLFASFTTGLGSTVAGVGLLIVLGSIVGTLLISSGGADVIVDTIMAKTPVKRLPWAMALIAFVVGIPLFFEVGVVILIPVVMFAAKRAKLPVVLLGIPALAGLSALHGLVPPHPGPLIAIDAVGANLGLTLGFGLLVAIPCVIISGPLLGKLMAKWVPIPARDDFLGGGGPAADAKRPSFGAALTVVLLPVFLMLARTLVEML
;
A
#
# COMPACT_ATOMS: atom_id res chain seq x y z
N MET A 1 9.98 -24.31 26.58
CA MET A 1 10.16 -22.88 26.28
C MET A 1 9.52 -22.46 24.96
N THR A 2 9.56 -23.26 23.89
CA THR A 2 8.95 -22.92 22.59
C THR A 2 7.41 -22.94 22.57
N THR A 3 6.77 -23.95 23.16
CA THR A 3 5.29 -24.06 23.12
C THR A 3 4.58 -22.91 23.85
N GLN A 4 5.13 -22.46 24.97
CA GLN A 4 4.58 -21.34 25.74
C GLN A 4 4.63 -20.03 24.95
N LEU A 5 5.74 -19.73 24.28
CA LEU A 5 5.86 -18.52 23.46
C LEU A 5 4.92 -18.55 22.24
N VAL A 6 4.75 -19.73 21.63
CA VAL A 6 3.78 -19.89 20.53
C VAL A 6 2.35 -19.66 21.03
N LEU A 7 1.97 -20.23 22.18
CA LEU A 7 0.65 -20.01 22.78
C LEU A 7 0.44 -18.54 23.18
N ALA A 8 1.48 -17.90 23.72
CA ALA A 8 1.44 -16.48 24.07
C ALA A 8 1.24 -15.59 22.83
N ALA A 9 1.94 -15.89 21.74
CA ALA A 9 1.76 -15.19 20.46
C ALA A 9 0.36 -15.39 19.89
N LEU A 10 -0.15 -16.63 19.88
CA LEU A 10 -1.52 -16.93 19.45
C LEU A 10 -2.56 -16.21 20.31
N GLY A 11 -2.36 -16.18 21.63
CA GLY A 11 -3.22 -15.44 22.56
C GLY A 11 -3.22 -13.93 22.30
N GLY A 12 -2.05 -13.35 22.05
CA GLY A 12 -1.91 -11.94 21.67
C GLY A 12 -2.62 -11.62 20.36
N ILE A 13 -2.41 -12.44 19.31
CA ILE A 13 -3.08 -12.29 18.02
C ILE A 13 -4.60 -12.41 18.17
N ALA A 14 -5.08 -13.42 18.91
CA ALA A 14 -6.50 -13.61 19.15
C ALA A 14 -7.11 -12.41 19.89
N ALA A 15 -6.42 -11.86 20.89
CA ALA A 15 -6.85 -10.66 21.60
C ALA A 15 -6.95 -9.45 20.66
N ILE A 16 -5.96 -9.23 19.79
CA ILE A 16 -5.96 -8.14 18.80
C ILE A 16 -7.16 -8.28 17.86
N VAL A 17 -7.36 -9.48 17.29
CA VAL A 17 -8.46 -9.75 16.35
C VAL A 17 -9.81 -9.56 17.03
N LEU A 18 -9.99 -10.06 18.24
CA LEU A 18 -11.23 -9.90 19.02
C LEU A 18 -11.49 -8.42 19.32
N LEU A 19 -10.48 -7.66 19.76
CA LEU A 19 -10.62 -6.25 20.08
C LEU A 19 -10.97 -5.40 18.84
N ILE A 20 -10.35 -5.68 17.69
CA ILE A 20 -10.58 -4.92 16.46
C ILE A 20 -11.91 -5.33 15.80
N VAL A 21 -12.14 -6.62 15.59
CA VAL A 21 -13.27 -7.10 14.77
C VAL A 21 -14.58 -7.09 15.55
N TRP A 22 -14.56 -7.52 16.81
CA TRP A 22 -15.79 -7.69 17.58
C TRP A 22 -16.08 -6.48 18.45
N LEU A 23 -15.08 -6.03 19.24
CA LEU A 23 -15.27 -4.91 20.15
C LEU A 23 -15.05 -3.54 19.48
N LYS A 24 -14.57 -3.53 18.22
CA LYS A 24 -14.33 -2.31 17.42
C LYS A 24 -13.46 -1.26 18.12
N VAL A 25 -12.51 -1.73 18.94
CA VAL A 25 -11.53 -0.88 19.60
C VAL A 25 -10.50 -0.40 18.58
N HIS A 26 -10.06 0.86 18.73
CA HIS A 26 -9.08 1.47 17.84
C HIS A 26 -7.82 0.60 17.70
N PRO A 27 -7.31 0.34 16.47
CA PRO A 27 -6.21 -0.61 16.25
C PRO A 27 -4.98 -0.38 17.13
N PHE A 28 -4.61 0.88 17.36
CA PHE A 28 -3.51 1.23 18.26
C PHE A 28 -3.68 0.69 19.68
N LEU A 29 -4.86 0.88 20.28
CA LEU A 29 -5.16 0.39 21.63
C LEU A 29 -5.24 -1.14 21.65
N SER A 30 -5.80 -1.74 20.60
CA SER A 30 -5.88 -3.19 20.44
C SER A 30 -4.51 -3.85 20.34
N LEU A 31 -3.58 -3.26 19.59
CA LEU A 31 -2.18 -3.72 19.49
C LEU A 31 -1.45 -3.58 20.82
N MET A 32 -1.64 -2.47 21.53
CA MET A 32 -1.05 -2.26 22.86
C MET A 32 -1.56 -3.30 23.88
N ALA A 33 -2.87 -3.55 23.91
CA ALA A 33 -3.46 -4.57 24.76
C ALA A 33 -3.00 -5.98 24.38
N GLY A 34 -2.93 -6.29 23.09
CA GLY A 34 -2.44 -7.56 22.57
C GLY A 34 -0.98 -7.84 22.94
N ALA A 35 -0.11 -6.83 22.85
CA ALA A 35 1.27 -6.92 23.30
C ALA A 35 1.36 -7.19 24.82
N GLY A 36 0.48 -6.57 25.61
CA GLY A 36 0.35 -6.85 27.05
C GLY A 36 -0.08 -8.29 27.33
N VAL A 37 -1.11 -8.79 26.64
CA VAL A 37 -1.58 -10.18 26.76
C VAL A 37 -0.46 -11.17 26.42
N MET A 38 0.26 -10.92 25.32
CA MET A 38 1.40 -11.74 24.91
C MET A 38 2.50 -11.73 25.98
N ALA A 39 2.89 -10.56 26.50
CA ALA A 39 3.96 -10.45 27.50
C ALA A 39 3.61 -11.17 28.81
N ILE A 40 2.36 -11.05 29.27
CA ILE A 40 1.87 -11.76 30.46
C ILE A 40 1.87 -13.27 30.23
N ALA A 41 1.36 -13.73 29.08
CA ALA A 41 1.34 -15.16 28.73
C ALA A 41 2.75 -15.74 28.52
N ALA A 42 3.70 -14.93 28.07
CA ALA A 42 5.11 -15.28 27.93
C ALA A 42 5.86 -15.34 29.28
N GLY A 43 5.24 -14.88 30.38
CA GLY A 43 5.82 -14.90 31.72
C GLY A 43 6.76 -13.71 32.01
N VAL A 44 6.62 -12.59 31.29
CA VAL A 44 7.37 -11.36 31.56
C VAL A 44 6.92 -10.77 32.91
N PRO A 45 7.84 -10.39 33.81
CA PRO A 45 7.48 -9.72 35.06
C PRO A 45 6.63 -8.47 34.81
N TYR A 46 5.58 -8.27 35.62
CA TYR A 46 4.68 -7.12 35.45
C TYR A 46 5.39 -5.76 35.56
N THR A 47 6.47 -5.69 36.34
CA THR A 47 7.32 -4.50 36.47
C THR A 47 8.02 -4.13 35.16
N ASP A 48 8.30 -5.12 34.32
CA ASP A 48 9.11 -4.96 33.11
C ASP A 48 8.22 -4.82 31.87
N LEU A 49 6.90 -4.97 32.02
CA LEU A 49 5.92 -4.90 30.93
C LEU A 49 5.98 -3.56 30.20
N PHE A 50 5.91 -2.45 30.95
CA PHE A 50 5.96 -1.09 30.39
C PHE A 50 7.32 -0.75 29.81
N ALA A 51 8.41 -1.17 30.46
CA ALA A 51 9.76 -0.97 29.95
C ALA A 51 9.95 -1.73 28.62
N SER A 52 9.55 -3.00 28.57
CA SER A 52 9.62 -3.83 27.36
C SER A 52 8.79 -3.25 26.22
N PHE A 53 7.57 -2.78 26.51
CA PHE A 53 6.71 -2.13 25.51
C PHE A 53 7.33 -0.84 24.96
N THR A 54 7.79 0.05 25.85
CA THR A 54 8.37 1.34 25.44
C THR A 54 9.70 1.19 24.70
N THR A 55 10.55 0.24 25.10
CA THR A 55 11.78 -0.12 24.38
C THR A 55 11.49 -0.73 23.01
N GLY A 56 10.52 -1.65 22.92
CA GLY A 56 10.12 -2.25 21.64
C GLY A 56 9.53 -1.24 20.66
N LEU A 57 8.63 -0.37 21.14
CA LEU A 57 8.08 0.72 20.34
C LEU A 57 9.18 1.72 19.93
N GLY A 58 10.03 2.11 20.87
CA GLY A 58 11.09 3.11 20.63
C GLY A 58 12.14 2.64 19.61
N SER A 59 12.58 1.37 19.71
CA SER A 59 13.51 0.79 18.74
C SER A 59 12.91 0.73 17.33
N THR A 60 11.63 0.32 17.21
CA THR A 60 10.91 0.33 15.93
C THR A 60 10.83 1.75 15.34
N VAL A 61 10.44 2.74 16.15
CA VAL A 61 10.35 4.14 15.70
C VAL A 61 11.73 4.67 15.29
N ALA A 62 12.79 4.31 16.00
CA ALA A 62 14.15 4.69 15.65
C ALA A 62 14.62 4.05 14.33
N GLY A 63 14.29 2.77 14.09
CA GLY A 63 14.69 2.04 12.89
C GLY A 63 13.97 2.50 11.62
N VAL A 64 12.64 2.71 11.68
CA VAL A 64 11.83 2.94 10.48
C VAL A 64 11.03 4.26 10.47
N GLY A 65 10.96 4.98 11.59
CA GLY A 65 10.11 6.16 11.74
C GLY A 65 10.44 7.30 10.77
N LEU A 66 11.73 7.59 10.54
CA LEU A 66 12.15 8.64 9.61
C LEU A 66 11.69 8.34 8.17
N LEU A 67 11.79 7.08 7.74
CA LEU A 67 11.36 6.65 6.41
C LEU A 67 9.84 6.83 6.24
N ILE A 68 9.06 6.47 7.26
CA ILE A 68 7.60 6.63 7.27
C ILE A 68 7.23 8.11 7.17
N VAL A 69 7.88 8.98 7.96
CA VAL A 69 7.61 10.43 7.94
C VAL A 69 7.95 11.03 6.59
N LEU A 70 9.17 10.80 6.06
CA LEU A 70 9.58 11.34 4.76
C LEU A 70 8.71 10.78 3.62
N GLY A 71 8.39 9.49 3.65
CA GLY A 71 7.48 8.87 2.68
C GLY A 71 6.09 9.52 2.70
N SER A 72 5.54 9.77 3.88
CA SER A 72 4.25 10.44 4.03
C SER A 72 4.27 11.88 3.51
N ILE A 73 5.37 12.61 3.70
CA ILE A 73 5.56 13.97 3.16
C ILE A 73 5.58 13.93 1.64
N VAL A 74 6.38 13.04 1.04
CA VAL A 74 6.46 12.89 -0.42
C VAL A 74 5.10 12.49 -1.01
N GLY A 75 4.41 11.52 -0.42
CA GLY A 75 3.07 11.11 -0.84
C GLY A 75 2.06 12.27 -0.76
N THR A 76 2.07 13.01 0.35
CA THR A 76 1.17 14.17 0.54
C THR A 76 1.45 15.29 -0.46
N LEU A 77 2.73 15.60 -0.73
CA LEU A 77 3.11 16.59 -1.74
C LEU A 77 2.70 16.14 -3.16
N LEU A 78 2.82 14.86 -3.47
CA LEU A 78 2.41 14.32 -4.77
C LEU A 78 0.89 14.43 -4.98
N ILE A 79 0.10 14.21 -3.92
CA ILE A 79 -1.36 14.37 -3.95
C ILE A 79 -1.75 15.85 -4.03
N SER A 80 -1.20 16.69 -3.14
CA SER A 80 -1.58 18.10 -3.06
C SER A 80 -1.13 18.93 -4.27
N SER A 81 -0.06 18.52 -4.95
CA SER A 81 0.39 19.14 -6.20
C SER A 81 -0.37 18.68 -7.44
N GLY A 82 -1.24 17.67 -7.33
CA GLY A 82 -1.89 17.02 -8.47
C GLY A 82 -0.94 16.17 -9.33
N GLY A 83 0.25 15.83 -8.82
CA GLY A 83 1.21 14.99 -9.55
C GLY A 83 0.70 13.56 -9.77
N ALA A 84 -0.06 13.01 -8.81
CA ALA A 84 -0.74 11.73 -8.99
C ALA A 84 -1.74 11.79 -10.16
N ASP A 85 -2.53 12.87 -10.26
CA ASP A 85 -3.48 13.07 -11.35
C ASP A 85 -2.78 13.19 -12.71
N VAL A 86 -1.63 13.88 -12.78
CA VAL A 86 -0.85 14.00 -14.03
C VAL A 86 -0.37 12.63 -14.52
N ILE A 87 0.05 11.74 -13.61
CA ILE A 87 0.46 10.37 -13.96
C ILE A 87 -0.72 9.60 -14.55
N VAL A 88 -1.86 9.66 -13.88
CA VAL A 88 -3.10 9.04 -14.35
C VAL A 88 -3.50 9.57 -15.72
N ASP A 89 -3.64 10.89 -15.86
CA ASP A 89 -4.11 11.57 -17.06
C ASP A 89 -3.20 11.26 -18.26
N THR A 90 -1.88 11.29 -18.05
CA THR A 90 -0.89 11.04 -19.11
C THR A 90 -0.91 9.60 -19.59
N ILE A 91 -0.98 8.62 -18.68
CA ILE A 91 -1.05 7.20 -19.05
C ILE A 91 -2.39 6.92 -19.75
N MET A 92 -3.48 7.47 -19.23
CA MET A 92 -4.82 7.30 -19.80
C MET A 92 -4.96 7.90 -21.20
N ALA A 93 -4.39 9.09 -21.43
CA ALA A 93 -4.43 9.76 -22.73
C ALA A 93 -3.77 8.93 -23.85
N LYS A 94 -2.76 8.12 -23.51
CA LYS A 94 -2.00 7.29 -24.46
C LYS A 94 -2.50 5.84 -24.57
N THR A 95 -3.49 5.45 -23.75
CA THR A 95 -3.90 4.06 -23.64
C THR A 95 -5.09 3.74 -24.54
N PRO A 96 -4.99 2.74 -25.45
CA PRO A 96 -6.13 2.28 -26.22
C PRO A 96 -7.08 1.43 -25.36
N VAL A 97 -8.37 1.39 -25.71
CA VAL A 97 -9.44 0.69 -24.96
C VAL A 97 -9.07 -0.76 -24.58
N LYS A 98 -8.45 -1.51 -25.50
CA LYS A 98 -8.04 -2.90 -25.28
C LYS A 98 -6.99 -3.09 -24.15
N ARG A 99 -6.22 -2.05 -23.84
CA ARG A 99 -5.16 -2.05 -22.82
C ARG A 99 -5.55 -1.37 -21.52
N LEU A 100 -6.80 -0.90 -21.38
CA LEU A 100 -7.27 -0.23 -20.17
C LEU A 100 -7.04 -1.03 -18.87
N PRO A 101 -7.32 -2.36 -18.81
CA PRO A 101 -7.05 -3.13 -17.57
C PRO A 101 -5.56 -3.11 -17.18
N TRP A 102 -4.66 -3.14 -18.16
CA TRP A 102 -3.22 -3.09 -17.94
C TRP A 102 -2.76 -1.70 -17.53
N ALA A 103 -3.33 -0.65 -18.13
CA ALA A 103 -3.05 0.72 -17.73
C ALA A 103 -3.53 1.01 -16.31
N MET A 104 -4.69 0.50 -15.90
CA MET A 104 -5.18 0.62 -14.52
C MET A 104 -4.22 -0.04 -13.52
N ALA A 105 -3.77 -1.27 -13.81
CA ALA A 105 -2.75 -1.92 -12.99
C ALA A 105 -1.44 -1.14 -12.94
N LEU A 106 -0.97 -0.61 -14.07
CA LEU A 106 0.28 0.16 -14.14
C LEU A 106 0.17 1.49 -13.36
N ILE A 107 -0.93 2.23 -13.53
CA ILE A 107 -1.18 3.48 -12.81
C ILE A 107 -1.20 3.20 -11.31
N ALA A 108 -1.98 2.19 -10.88
CA ALA A 108 -2.05 1.77 -9.49
C ALA A 108 -0.69 1.33 -8.93
N PHE A 109 0.09 0.61 -9.71
CA PHE A 109 1.44 0.21 -9.34
C PHE A 109 2.37 1.42 -9.19
N VAL A 110 2.39 2.35 -10.14
CA VAL A 110 3.29 3.52 -10.04
C VAL A 110 2.88 4.43 -8.88
N VAL A 111 1.59 4.77 -8.78
CA VAL A 111 1.06 5.67 -7.76
C VAL A 111 1.10 5.02 -6.37
N GLY A 112 0.96 3.69 -6.27
CA GLY A 112 0.98 2.97 -5.00
C GLY A 112 2.34 2.88 -4.31
N ILE A 113 3.44 3.27 -4.96
CA ILE A 113 4.77 3.30 -4.32
C ILE A 113 4.80 4.34 -3.17
N PRO A 114 4.45 5.62 -3.41
CA PRO A 114 4.44 6.63 -2.36
C PRO A 114 3.08 6.84 -1.69
N LEU A 115 1.96 6.40 -2.28
CA LEU A 115 0.63 6.61 -1.71
C LEU A 115 0.19 5.44 -0.82
N PHE A 116 -0.47 5.78 0.28
CA PHE A 116 -1.21 4.81 1.08
C PHE A 116 -2.35 4.19 0.26
N PHE A 117 -2.64 2.91 0.53
CA PHE A 117 -3.68 2.15 -0.15
C PHE A 117 -5.01 2.88 -0.21
N GLU A 118 -5.50 3.37 0.93
CA GLU A 118 -6.79 4.06 1.03
C GLU A 118 -6.85 5.30 0.13
N VAL A 119 -5.82 6.14 0.17
CA VAL A 119 -5.76 7.37 -0.64
C VAL A 119 -5.62 7.04 -2.13
N GLY A 120 -4.80 6.05 -2.47
CA GLY A 120 -4.68 5.56 -3.84
C GLY A 120 -6.02 5.05 -4.39
N VAL A 121 -6.79 4.31 -3.59
CA VAL A 121 -8.12 3.83 -3.98
C VAL A 121 -9.07 5.01 -4.24
N VAL A 122 -9.11 5.99 -3.34
CA VAL A 122 -9.96 7.19 -3.50
C VAL A 122 -9.65 7.94 -4.79
N ILE A 123 -8.38 8.08 -5.15
CA ILE A 123 -7.95 8.73 -6.40
C ILE A 123 -8.31 7.89 -7.64
N LEU A 124 -8.18 6.57 -7.58
CA LEU A 124 -8.44 5.70 -8.72
C LEU A 124 -9.91 5.38 -8.97
N ILE A 125 -10.78 5.43 -7.96
CA ILE A 125 -12.22 5.21 -8.12
C ILE A 125 -12.83 6.07 -9.25
N PRO A 126 -12.71 7.41 -9.26
CA PRO A 126 -13.30 8.24 -10.31
C PRO A 126 -12.70 7.93 -11.69
N VAL A 127 -11.41 7.63 -11.74
CA VAL A 127 -10.68 7.28 -12.98
C VAL A 127 -11.21 5.98 -13.57
N VAL A 128 -11.35 4.95 -12.73
CA VAL A 128 -11.88 3.63 -13.10
C VAL A 128 -13.33 3.77 -13.59
N MET A 129 -14.16 4.53 -12.87
CA MET A 129 -15.56 4.75 -13.25
C MET A 129 -15.69 5.49 -14.59
N PHE A 130 -14.90 6.55 -14.78
CA PHE A 130 -14.87 7.32 -16.02
C PHE A 130 -14.37 6.50 -17.21
N ALA A 131 -13.26 5.77 -17.03
CA ALA A 131 -12.70 4.90 -18.06
C ALA A 131 -13.66 3.76 -18.45
N ALA A 132 -14.30 3.13 -17.45
CA ALA A 132 -15.28 2.06 -17.66
C ALA A 132 -16.48 2.58 -18.46
N LYS A 133 -17.02 3.75 -18.09
CA LYS A 133 -18.16 4.36 -18.79
C LYS A 133 -17.81 4.73 -20.23
N ARG A 134 -16.69 5.44 -20.45
CA ARG A 134 -16.25 5.87 -21.78
C ARG A 134 -15.99 4.68 -22.71
N ALA A 135 -15.43 3.61 -22.17
CA ALA A 135 -15.13 2.39 -22.92
C ALA A 135 -16.32 1.41 -23.02
N LYS A 136 -17.44 1.69 -22.34
CA LYS A 136 -18.59 0.77 -22.18
C LYS A 136 -18.17 -0.61 -21.67
N LEU A 137 -17.24 -0.63 -20.71
CA LEU A 137 -16.71 -1.85 -20.08
C LEU A 137 -17.27 -2.02 -18.65
N PRO A 138 -17.36 -3.26 -18.13
CA PRO A 138 -17.71 -3.48 -16.73
C PRO A 138 -16.69 -2.84 -15.79
N VAL A 139 -17.14 -2.25 -14.69
CA VAL A 139 -16.26 -1.58 -13.71
C VAL A 139 -15.24 -2.55 -13.14
N VAL A 140 -15.66 -3.78 -12.86
CA VAL A 140 -14.82 -4.87 -12.32
C VAL A 140 -13.59 -5.13 -13.21
N LEU A 141 -13.73 -5.00 -14.53
CA LEU A 141 -12.65 -5.25 -15.49
C LEU A 141 -11.49 -4.25 -15.34
N LEU A 142 -11.77 -3.05 -14.81
CA LEU A 142 -10.80 -1.97 -14.62
C LEU A 142 -10.43 -1.79 -13.13
N GLY A 143 -11.40 -1.97 -12.23
CA GLY A 143 -11.24 -1.83 -10.79
C GLY A 143 -10.39 -2.93 -10.17
N ILE A 144 -10.56 -4.20 -10.57
CA ILE A 144 -9.74 -5.31 -10.04
C ILE A 144 -8.23 -5.10 -10.35
N PRO A 145 -7.83 -4.78 -11.59
CA PRO A 145 -6.44 -4.43 -11.88
C PRO A 145 -5.89 -3.26 -11.05
N ALA A 146 -6.69 -2.20 -10.84
CA ALA A 146 -6.28 -1.07 -10.02
C ALA A 146 -6.07 -1.48 -8.55
N LEU A 147 -7.03 -2.22 -7.98
CA LEU A 147 -6.93 -2.71 -6.60
C LEU A 147 -5.76 -3.68 -6.42
N ALA A 148 -5.52 -4.57 -7.38
CA ALA A 148 -4.40 -5.49 -7.37
C ALA A 148 -3.05 -4.75 -7.34
N GLY A 149 -2.88 -3.73 -8.20
CA GLY A 149 -1.68 -2.89 -8.24
C GLY A 149 -1.40 -2.21 -6.90
N LEU A 150 -2.42 -1.53 -6.34
CA LEU A 150 -2.30 -0.85 -5.05
C LEU A 150 -2.07 -1.83 -3.89
N SER A 151 -2.79 -2.95 -3.86
CA SER A 151 -2.69 -3.94 -2.77
C SER A 151 -1.32 -4.62 -2.74
N ALA A 152 -0.80 -5.01 -3.90
CA ALA A 152 0.49 -5.67 -3.99
C ALA A 152 1.61 -4.76 -3.48
N LEU A 153 1.60 -3.47 -3.86
CA LEU A 153 2.63 -2.54 -3.37
C LEU A 153 2.47 -2.19 -1.91
N HIS A 154 1.24 -2.03 -1.44
CA HIS A 154 0.98 -1.75 -0.03
C HIS A 154 1.51 -2.86 0.89
N GLY A 155 1.35 -4.13 0.46
CA GLY A 155 1.70 -5.29 1.27
C GLY A 155 3.12 -5.85 1.05
N LEU A 156 3.71 -5.66 -0.13
CA LEU A 156 4.97 -6.33 -0.50
C LEU A 156 6.18 -5.41 -0.56
N VAL A 157 5.97 -4.09 -0.56
CA VAL A 157 7.04 -3.14 -0.90
C VAL A 157 7.21 -2.07 0.20
N PRO A 158 8.43 -1.89 0.76
CA PRO A 158 8.73 -0.73 1.62
C PRO A 158 8.64 0.57 0.79
N PRO A 159 8.28 1.73 1.38
CA PRO A 159 8.37 2.09 2.81
C PRO A 159 7.06 1.96 3.60
N HIS A 160 6.16 1.06 3.21
CA HIS A 160 4.93 0.85 3.98
C HIS A 160 5.23 0.34 5.40
N PRO A 161 4.51 0.81 6.45
CA PRO A 161 4.81 0.46 7.84
C PRO A 161 4.87 -1.05 8.11
N GLY A 162 3.94 -1.83 7.54
CA GLY A 162 3.92 -3.29 7.72
C GLY A 162 5.21 -3.96 7.22
N PRO A 163 5.55 -3.84 5.92
CA PRO A 163 6.83 -4.33 5.39
C PRO A 163 8.05 -3.79 6.11
N LEU A 164 8.08 -2.50 6.48
CA LEU A 164 9.21 -1.90 7.20
C LEU A 164 9.44 -2.54 8.57
N ILE A 165 8.39 -2.74 9.35
CA ILE A 165 8.47 -3.39 10.66
C ILE A 165 8.93 -4.84 10.51
N ALA A 166 8.43 -5.56 9.50
CA ALA A 166 8.85 -6.94 9.25
C ALA A 166 10.35 -7.04 8.89
N ILE A 167 10.85 -6.13 8.06
CA ILE A 167 12.26 -6.04 7.67
C ILE A 167 13.15 -5.75 8.89
N ASP A 168 12.76 -4.77 9.69
CA ASP A 168 13.47 -4.37 10.92
C ASP A 168 13.53 -5.52 11.93
N ALA A 169 12.39 -6.19 12.17
CA ALA A 169 12.28 -7.30 13.12
C ALA A 169 13.18 -8.50 12.79
N VAL A 170 13.47 -8.75 11.50
CA VAL A 170 14.36 -9.84 11.06
C VAL A 170 15.78 -9.36 10.72
N GLY A 171 16.05 -8.06 10.85
CA GLY A 171 17.34 -7.46 10.47
C GLY A 171 17.68 -7.60 8.99
N ALA A 172 16.67 -7.63 8.10
CA ALA A 172 16.89 -7.80 6.67
C ALA A 172 17.39 -6.51 6.01
N ASN A 173 18.13 -6.65 4.90
CA ASN A 173 18.52 -5.50 4.11
C ASN A 173 17.30 -4.89 3.41
N LEU A 174 17.09 -3.60 3.65
CA LEU A 174 15.92 -2.86 3.18
C LEU A 174 15.81 -2.82 1.64
N GLY A 175 16.91 -2.55 0.94
CA GLY A 175 16.87 -2.43 -0.52
C GLY A 175 16.89 -3.77 -1.24
N LEU A 176 17.51 -4.82 -0.69
CA LEU A 176 17.31 -6.19 -1.21
C LEU A 176 15.85 -6.62 -1.08
N THR A 177 15.23 -6.36 0.08
CA THR A 177 13.82 -6.70 0.29
C THR A 177 12.90 -5.90 -0.63
N LEU A 178 13.21 -4.62 -0.88
CA LEU A 178 12.55 -3.82 -1.91
C LEU A 178 12.68 -4.45 -3.31
N GLY A 179 13.89 -4.87 -3.69
CA GLY A 179 14.16 -5.51 -4.99
C GLY A 179 13.35 -6.80 -5.17
N PHE A 180 13.40 -7.70 -4.18
CA PHE A 180 12.60 -8.93 -4.20
C PHE A 180 11.10 -8.65 -4.12
N GLY A 181 10.69 -7.67 -3.32
CA GLY A 181 9.30 -7.23 -3.19
C GLY A 181 8.73 -6.75 -4.53
N LEU A 182 9.47 -5.91 -5.26
CA LEU A 182 9.09 -5.47 -6.61
C LEU A 182 9.06 -6.64 -7.60
N LEU A 183 10.06 -7.53 -7.54
CA LEU A 183 10.13 -8.71 -8.39
C LEU A 183 8.92 -9.63 -8.20
N VAL A 184 8.45 -9.82 -6.96
CA VAL A 184 7.27 -10.63 -6.63
C VAL A 184 5.97 -9.86 -6.85
N ALA A 185 5.96 -8.54 -6.68
CA ALA A 185 4.77 -7.71 -6.89
C ALA A 185 4.33 -7.71 -8.36
N ILE A 186 5.27 -7.66 -9.32
CA ILE A 186 4.94 -7.67 -10.76
C ILE A 186 4.08 -8.89 -11.16
N PRO A 187 4.51 -10.15 -10.94
CA PRO A 187 3.69 -11.31 -11.28
C PRO A 187 2.41 -11.36 -10.45
N CYS A 188 2.45 -10.95 -9.18
CA CYS A 188 1.26 -10.87 -8.33
C CYS A 188 0.19 -9.95 -8.94
N VAL A 189 0.57 -8.75 -9.39
CA VAL A 189 -0.35 -7.78 -10.01
C VAL A 189 -0.85 -8.27 -11.36
N ILE A 190 0.01 -8.91 -12.17
CA ILE A 190 -0.41 -9.47 -13.47
C ILE A 190 -1.49 -10.54 -13.28
N ILE A 191 -1.28 -11.45 -12.34
CA ILE A 191 -2.18 -12.58 -12.07
C ILE A 191 -3.47 -12.10 -11.39
N SER A 192 -3.36 -11.38 -10.27
CA SER A 192 -4.51 -10.92 -9.48
C SER A 192 -5.26 -9.75 -10.11
N GLY A 193 -4.62 -9.00 -11.02
CA GLY A 193 -5.18 -7.82 -11.65
C GLY A 193 -5.77 -8.09 -13.05
N PRO A 194 -5.06 -7.81 -14.16
CA PRO A 194 -5.62 -7.92 -15.51
C PRO A 194 -6.07 -9.33 -15.92
N LEU A 195 -5.40 -10.39 -15.45
CA LEU A 195 -5.78 -11.76 -15.78
C LEU A 195 -7.05 -12.19 -15.04
N LEU A 196 -7.06 -12.05 -13.71
CA LEU A 196 -8.22 -12.39 -12.89
C LEU A 196 -9.40 -11.45 -13.17
N GLY A 197 -9.16 -10.15 -13.37
CA GLY A 197 -10.19 -9.16 -13.69
C GLY A 197 -10.97 -9.48 -14.96
N LYS A 198 -10.32 -10.07 -15.98
CA LYS A 198 -11.01 -10.57 -17.19
C LYS A 198 -11.94 -11.73 -16.89
N LEU A 199 -11.57 -12.62 -15.97
CA LEU A 199 -12.40 -13.75 -15.55
C LEU A 199 -13.58 -13.27 -14.69
N MET A 200 -13.30 -12.44 -13.68
CA MET A 200 -14.30 -11.89 -12.77
C MET A 200 -15.33 -11.01 -13.48
N ALA A 201 -14.92 -10.28 -14.52
CA ALA A 201 -15.84 -9.49 -15.34
C ALA A 201 -16.90 -10.35 -16.07
N LYS A 202 -16.64 -11.65 -16.29
CA LYS A 202 -17.65 -12.59 -16.80
C LYS A 202 -18.65 -13.02 -15.74
N TRP A 203 -18.22 -13.08 -14.48
CA TRP A 203 -19.06 -13.50 -13.35
C TRP A 203 -19.92 -12.38 -12.81
N VAL A 204 -19.41 -11.14 -12.86
CA VAL A 204 -20.07 -9.96 -12.30
C VAL A 204 -20.05 -8.83 -13.34
N PRO A 205 -20.93 -8.88 -14.36
CA PRO A 205 -21.00 -7.86 -15.40
C PRO A 205 -21.78 -6.62 -14.89
N ILE A 206 -21.24 -5.93 -13.89
CA ILE A 206 -21.84 -4.69 -13.38
C ILE A 206 -21.44 -3.52 -14.29
N PRO A 207 -22.40 -2.88 -14.99
CA PRO A 207 -22.12 -1.68 -15.75
C PRO A 207 -21.79 -0.51 -14.83
N ALA A 208 -21.01 0.46 -15.32
CA ALA A 208 -20.76 1.70 -14.59
C ALA A 208 -22.10 2.42 -14.35
N ARG A 209 -22.45 2.71 -13.08
CA ARG A 209 -23.68 3.45 -12.73
C ARG A 209 -23.64 4.85 -13.33
N ASP A 210 -24.77 5.29 -13.91
CA ASP A 210 -24.88 6.61 -14.52
C ASP A 210 -24.82 7.76 -13.50
N ASP A 211 -25.28 7.50 -12.27
CA ASP A 211 -25.41 8.49 -11.19
C ASP A 211 -24.07 8.82 -10.49
N PHE A 212 -22.99 8.09 -10.78
CA PHE A 212 -21.70 8.29 -10.11
C PHE A 212 -20.88 9.46 -10.67
N LEU A 213 -21.35 10.10 -11.74
CA LEU A 213 -20.73 11.30 -12.30
C LEU A 213 -21.15 12.56 -11.54
N GLY A 214 -20.79 12.62 -10.27
CA GLY A 214 -20.54 13.91 -9.63
C GLY A 214 -19.30 14.50 -10.30
N GLY A 215 -19.44 15.68 -10.91
CA GLY A 215 -18.44 16.32 -11.75
C GLY A 215 -17.06 16.40 -11.08
N GLY A 216 -16.14 15.59 -11.59
CA GLY A 216 -14.72 15.61 -11.25
C GLY A 216 -13.91 15.27 -12.49
N GLY A 217 -14.15 15.99 -13.59
CA GLY A 217 -13.14 16.08 -14.64
C GLY A 217 -11.85 16.65 -14.03
N PRO A 218 -10.67 16.33 -14.58
CA PRO A 218 -9.39 16.76 -13.99
C PRO A 218 -9.44 18.25 -13.68
N ALA A 219 -9.29 18.60 -12.39
CA ALA A 219 -9.35 19.97 -11.90
C ALA A 219 -8.40 20.86 -12.72
N ALA A 220 -8.98 21.67 -13.60
CA ALA A 220 -8.25 22.71 -14.32
C ALA A 220 -7.90 23.85 -13.33
N ASP A 221 -6.74 24.47 -13.58
CA ASP A 221 -6.31 25.77 -13.03
C ASP A 221 -5.35 25.83 -11.81
N ALA A 222 -4.76 24.71 -11.38
CA ALA A 222 -3.51 24.75 -10.60
C ALA A 222 -2.29 24.45 -11.49
N LYS A 223 -1.14 25.07 -11.21
CA LYS A 223 0.15 24.80 -11.88
C LYS A 223 0.62 23.38 -11.56
N ARG A 224 0.07 22.38 -12.26
CA ARG A 224 0.41 20.96 -12.06
C ARG A 224 1.87 20.69 -12.46
N PRO A 225 2.57 19.76 -11.77
CA PRO A 225 3.92 19.36 -12.16
C PRO A 225 3.90 18.65 -13.52
N SER A 226 5.05 18.62 -14.21
CA SER A 226 5.18 17.82 -15.43
C SER A 226 5.15 16.32 -15.12
N PHE A 227 4.73 15.49 -16.08
CA PHE A 227 4.73 14.03 -15.92
C PHE A 227 6.10 13.48 -15.51
N GLY A 228 7.17 14.01 -16.10
CA GLY A 228 8.54 13.63 -15.74
C GLY A 228 8.88 14.00 -14.30
N ALA A 229 8.51 15.20 -13.83
CA ALA A 229 8.73 15.60 -12.44
C ALA A 229 7.94 14.71 -11.47
N ALA A 230 6.67 14.45 -11.74
CA ALA A 230 5.83 13.58 -10.91
C ALA A 230 6.39 12.15 -10.86
N LEU A 231 6.78 11.58 -12.00
CA LEU A 231 7.35 10.24 -12.07
C LEU A 231 8.70 10.15 -11.35
N THR A 232 9.56 11.17 -11.49
CA THR A 232 10.83 11.22 -10.76
C THR A 232 10.58 11.25 -9.26
N VAL A 233 9.67 12.09 -8.75
CA VAL A 233 9.35 12.16 -7.31
C VAL A 233 8.83 10.81 -6.78
N VAL A 234 7.99 10.12 -7.56
CA VAL A 234 7.48 8.77 -7.21
C VAL A 234 8.60 7.74 -7.13
N LEU A 235 9.50 7.72 -8.12
CA LEU A 235 10.55 6.71 -8.25
C LEU A 235 11.81 7.04 -7.46
N LEU A 236 11.99 8.28 -7.03
CA LEU A 236 13.19 8.75 -6.34
C LEU A 236 13.49 7.94 -5.07
N PRO A 237 12.54 7.72 -4.14
CA PRO A 237 12.82 6.92 -2.94
C PRO A 237 13.26 5.49 -3.28
N VAL A 238 12.57 4.85 -4.23
CA VAL A 238 12.89 3.49 -4.69
C VAL A 238 14.29 3.42 -5.27
N PHE A 239 14.63 4.37 -6.14
CA PHE A 239 15.96 4.44 -6.74
C PHE A 239 17.05 4.64 -5.69
N LEU A 240 16.87 5.58 -4.75
CA LEU A 240 17.82 5.83 -3.67
C LEU A 240 18.01 4.61 -2.76
N MET A 241 16.92 3.91 -2.42
CA MET A 241 16.98 2.69 -1.61
C MET A 241 17.73 1.55 -2.31
N LEU A 242 17.49 1.35 -3.61
CA LEU A 242 18.20 0.34 -4.40
C LEU A 242 19.68 0.72 -4.60
N ALA A 243 19.97 2.00 -4.84
CA ALA A 243 21.35 2.50 -5.00
C ALA A 243 22.17 2.28 -3.72
N ARG A 244 21.58 2.54 -2.54
CA ARG A 244 22.22 2.25 -1.25
C ARG A 244 22.64 0.79 -1.14
N THR A 245 21.75 -0.15 -1.49
CA THR A 245 22.06 -1.58 -1.44
C THR A 245 23.17 -1.96 -2.42
N LEU A 246 23.22 -1.38 -3.62
CA LEU A 246 24.33 -1.62 -4.54
C LEU A 246 25.67 -1.19 -3.94
N VAL A 247 25.71 -0.06 -3.24
CA VAL A 247 26.91 0.42 -2.55
C VAL A 247 27.27 -0.47 -1.35
N GLU A 248 26.29 -0.96 -0.58
CA GLU A 248 26.54 -1.88 0.54
C GLU A 248 27.02 -3.27 0.10
N MET A 249 26.73 -3.67 -1.15
CA MET A 249 27.14 -4.96 -1.73
C MET A 249 28.51 -4.91 -2.42
N LEU A 250 29.00 -3.72 -2.76
CA LEU A 250 30.33 -3.48 -3.36
C LEU A 250 31.40 -3.40 -2.26
#